data_AF-A0A2V1NIU7-F1
#
_entry.id   AF-A0A2V1NIU7-F1
#
_cell.length_a   1.000
_cell.length_b   1.000
_cell.length_c   1.000
_cell.angle_alpha   90.00
_cell.angle_beta   90.00
_cell.angle_gamma   90.00
#
_symmetry.space_group_name_H-M   'P 1'
#
loop_
_entity.id
_entity.type
_entity.pdbx_description
1 polymer ?
#
loop_
_entity_poly.entity_id
_entity_poly.type
_entity_poly.pdbx_seq_one_letter_code
_entity_poly.pdbx_strand_id
1 'polypeptide(L)'
;MRHAIARAIFACLHILLTLALPASGRRRKQATAPVPPPPYVSPWSRPWTGPTKEEAAEFFRRQAEADAVRQVLAEREHTLQDPAEHARQQERQRAAAYATLGIDYPYTYPGAPFPAEAFRTSA
;
A
#
# COMPACT_ATOMS: atom_id res chain seq x y z
N MET A 1 -1.99 -8.11 -22.98
CA MET A 1 -2.02 -8.09 -21.50
C MET A 1 -2.83 -6.93 -20.92
N ARG A 2 -2.60 -5.66 -21.30
CA ARG A 2 -3.37 -4.49 -20.80
C ARG A 2 -4.89 -4.62 -20.81
N HIS A 3 -5.46 -5.22 -21.86
CA HIS A 3 -6.90 -5.41 -22.00
C HIS A 3 -7.48 -6.51 -21.09
N ALA A 4 -6.66 -7.47 -20.66
CA ALA A 4 -7.08 -8.50 -19.71
C ALA A 4 -7.15 -7.92 -18.29
N ILE A 5 -6.15 -7.11 -17.92
CA ILE A 5 -6.09 -6.41 -16.63
C ILE A 5 -7.28 -5.45 -16.49
N ALA A 6 -7.56 -4.65 -17.52
CA ALA A 6 -8.70 -3.73 -17.49
C ALA A 6 -10.04 -4.47 -17.29
N ARG A 7 -10.24 -5.60 -17.99
CA ARG A 7 -11.46 -6.42 -17.83
C ARG A 7 -11.59 -7.02 -16.44
N ALA A 8 -10.50 -7.49 -15.86
CA ALA A 8 -10.48 -8.03 -14.50
C ALA A 8 -10.84 -6.95 -13.46
N ILE A 9 -10.29 -5.74 -13.58
CA ILE A 9 -10.60 -4.62 -12.69
C ILE A 9 -12.07 -4.23 -12.80
N PHE A 10 -12.60 -4.08 -14.02
CA PHE A 10 -14.01 -3.76 -14.23
C PHE A 10 -14.96 -4.83 -13.66
N ALA A 11 -14.62 -6.12 -13.82
CA ALA A 11 -15.41 -7.22 -13.26
C ALA A 11 -15.43 -7.17 -11.72
N CYS A 12 -14.27 -6.97 -11.09
CA CYS A 12 -14.17 -6.84 -9.63
C CYS A 12 -14.99 -5.65 -9.10
N LEU A 13 -14.88 -4.47 -9.74
CA LEU A 13 -15.63 -3.29 -9.33
C LEU A 13 -17.14 -3.50 -9.45
N HIS A 14 -17.58 -4.14 -10.54
CA HIS A 14 -19.00 -4.43 -10.74
C HIS A 14 -19.54 -5.36 -9.64
N ILE A 15 -18.81 -6.43 -9.32
CA ILE A 15 -19.19 -7.37 -8.25
C ILE A 15 -19.29 -6.64 -6.91
N LEU A 16 -18.28 -5.83 -6.55
CA LEU A 16 -18.26 -5.07 -5.30
C LEU A 16 -19.45 -4.10 -5.22
N LEU A 17 -19.75 -3.38 -6.30
CA LEU A 17 -20.89 -2.46 -6.32
C LEU A 17 -22.22 -3.19 -6.21
N THR A 18 -22.40 -4.34 -6.86
CA THR A 18 -23.63 -5.12 -6.75
C THR A 18 -23.84 -5.74 -5.38
N LEU A 19 -22.77 -6.08 -4.67
CA LEU A 19 -22.84 -6.64 -3.32
C LEU A 19 -23.00 -5.55 -2.25
N ALA A 20 -22.38 -4.38 -2.44
CA ALA A 20 -22.37 -3.31 -1.47
C ALA A 20 -23.59 -2.38 -1.56
N LEU A 21 -24.16 -2.20 -2.75
CA LEU A 21 -25.36 -1.39 -2.91
C LEU A 21 -26.61 -2.28 -2.83
N PRO A 22 -27.47 -2.10 -1.82
CA PRO A 22 -28.77 -2.77 -1.82
C PRO A 22 -29.55 -2.33 -3.04
N ALA A 23 -29.76 -3.25 -3.98
CA ALA A 23 -30.58 -3.07 -5.17
C ALA A 23 -32.05 -2.96 -4.78
N SER A 24 -32.46 -1.85 -4.18
CA SER A 24 -33.87 -1.45 -4.12
C SER A 24 -33.97 0.05 -3.90
N GLY A 25 -34.05 0.79 -5.00
CA GLY A 25 -34.64 2.12 -4.99
C GLY A 25 -36.12 2.00 -4.61
N ARG A 26 -36.41 1.93 -3.31
CA ARG A 26 -37.78 1.92 -2.79
C ARG A 26 -38.34 3.32 -3.06
N ARG A 27 -39.21 3.44 -4.09
CA ARG A 27 -39.99 4.66 -4.36
C ARG A 27 -40.59 5.13 -3.03
N ARG A 28 -40.13 6.29 -2.56
CA ARG A 28 -40.62 6.93 -1.34
C ARG A 28 -42.13 7.15 -1.52
N LYS A 29 -42.95 6.48 -0.69
CA LYS A 29 -44.39 6.82 -0.61
C LYS A 29 -44.49 8.26 -0.11
N GLN A 30 -45.42 9.01 -0.70
CA GLN A 30 -45.69 10.39 -0.36
C GLN A 30 -46.05 10.48 1.13
N ALA A 31 -45.29 11.29 1.87
CA ALA A 31 -45.48 11.45 3.30
C ALA A 31 -46.80 12.21 3.58
N THR A 32 -47.62 11.67 4.48
CA THR A 32 -48.76 12.37 5.08
C THR A 32 -48.28 13.60 5.87
N ALA A 33 -49.15 14.61 5.98
CA ALA A 33 -48.91 15.96 6.49
C ALA A 33 -47.93 16.07 7.69
N PRO A 34 -47.05 17.09 7.72
CA PRO A 34 -45.98 17.18 8.69
C PRO A 34 -46.52 17.50 10.09
N VAL A 35 -46.21 16.62 11.04
CA VAL A 35 -46.10 16.97 12.47
C VAL A 35 -45.08 18.10 12.58
N PRO A 36 -45.29 19.13 13.42
CA PRO A 36 -44.33 20.21 13.59
C PRO A 36 -42.93 19.62 13.84
N PRO A 37 -41.92 19.99 13.03
CA PRO A 37 -40.60 19.39 13.14
C PRO A 37 -40.00 19.72 14.51
N PRO A 38 -39.30 18.77 15.15
CA PRO A 38 -38.47 19.12 16.30
C PRO A 38 -37.50 20.25 15.90
N PRO A 39 -37.08 21.09 16.85
CA PRO A 39 -36.15 22.18 16.56
C PRO A 39 -34.93 21.66 15.79
N TYR A 40 -34.62 22.32 14.67
CA TYR A 40 -33.48 21.95 13.83
C TYR A 40 -32.19 22.11 14.62
N VAL A 41 -31.56 21.00 14.97
CA VAL A 41 -30.20 20.98 15.50
C VAL A 41 -29.26 20.76 14.33
N SER A 42 -28.44 21.77 14.00
CA SER A 42 -27.49 21.63 12.90
C SER A 42 -26.53 20.47 13.20
N PRO A 43 -26.26 19.59 12.22
CA PRO A 43 -25.27 18.52 12.36
C PRO A 43 -23.87 19.04 12.74
N TRP A 44 -23.60 20.31 12.40
CA TRP A 44 -22.36 21.03 12.68
C TRP A 44 -22.35 21.73 14.04
N SER A 45 -23.49 21.76 14.76
CA SER A 45 -23.56 22.31 16.13
C SER A 45 -23.02 21.36 17.18
N ARG A 46 -22.74 20.10 16.82
CA ARG A 46 -22.14 19.14 17.74
C ARG A 46 -20.63 19.38 17.79
N PRO A 47 -20.05 19.69 18.97
CA PRO A 47 -18.60 19.73 19.09
C PRO A 47 -18.05 18.35 18.77
N TRP A 48 -17.02 18.30 17.93
CA TRP A 48 -16.38 17.04 17.57
C TRP A 48 -15.83 16.40 18.85
N THR A 49 -16.38 15.25 19.23
CA THR A 49 -15.86 14.48 20.35
C THR A 49 -14.61 13.76 19.87
N GLY A 50 -13.46 14.37 20.10
CA GLY A 50 -12.16 13.76 19.85
C GLY A 50 -11.73 12.85 21.00
N PRO A 51 -10.75 11.96 20.78
CA PRO A 51 -10.11 11.22 21.85
C PRO A 51 -9.53 12.20 22.88
N THR A 52 -9.56 11.79 24.14
CA THR A 52 -8.88 12.54 25.20
C THR A 52 -7.37 12.52 24.95
N LYS A 53 -6.64 13.46 25.57
CA LYS A 53 -5.17 13.54 25.41
C LYS A 53 -4.50 12.24 25.85
N GLU A 54 -5.06 11.63 26.90
CA GLU A 54 -4.62 10.37 27.50
C GLU A 54 -4.80 9.22 26.51
N GLU A 55 -5.99 9.12 25.89
CA GLU A 55 -6.29 8.11 24.86
C GLU A 55 -5.40 8.25 23.62
N ALA A 56 -5.16 9.50 23.17
CA ALA A 56 -4.27 9.76 22.05
C ALA A 56 -2.83 9.35 22.39
N ALA A 57 -2.34 9.67 23.59
CA ALA A 57 -1.00 9.28 24.04
C ALA A 57 -0.85 7.76 24.11
N GLU A 58 -1.86 7.04 24.59
CA GLU A 58 -1.88 5.57 24.61
C GLU A 58 -1.85 4.96 23.22
N PHE A 59 -2.55 5.56 22.26
CA PHE A 59 -2.52 5.12 20.87
C PHE A 59 -1.11 5.19 20.30
N PHE A 60 -0.41 6.31 20.50
CA PHE A 60 0.96 6.48 20.02
C PHE A 60 1.95 5.55 20.73
N ARG A 61 1.79 5.29 22.03
CA ARG A 61 2.61 4.30 22.76
C ARG A 61 2.45 2.90 22.16
N ARG A 62 1.20 2.45 21.98
CA ARG A 62 0.92 1.14 21.38
C ARG A 62 1.46 1.02 19.96
N GLN A 63 1.38 2.10 19.18
CA GLN A 63 1.95 2.14 17.84
C GLN A 63 3.48 1.99 17.88
N ALA A 64 4.15 2.74 18.75
CA ALA A 64 5.61 2.66 18.90
C ALA A 64 6.06 1.26 19.35
N GLU A 65 5.34 0.63 20.28
CA GLU A 65 5.61 -0.75 20.70
C GLU A 65 5.45 -1.75 19.55
N ALA A 66 4.38 -1.63 18.76
CA ALA A 66 4.15 -2.49 17.61
C ALA A 66 5.23 -2.32 16.53
N ASP A 67 5.67 -1.09 16.30
CA ASP A 67 6.73 -0.78 15.34
C ASP A 67 8.09 -1.31 15.83
N ALA A 68 8.39 -1.21 17.12
CA ALA A 68 9.60 -1.80 17.71
C ALA A 68 9.62 -3.33 17.57
N VAL A 69 8.51 -4.01 17.85
CA VAL A 69 8.41 -5.47 17.64
C VAL A 69 8.63 -5.84 16.16
N ARG A 70 8.07 -5.06 15.24
CA ARG A 70 8.23 -5.28 13.80
C ARG A 70 9.69 -5.13 13.37
N GLN A 71 10.41 -4.14 13.90
CA GLN A 71 11.83 -3.95 13.62
C GLN A 71 12.66 -5.14 14.09
N VAL A 72 12.46 -5.60 15.33
CA VAL A 72 13.17 -6.77 15.89
C VAL A 72 12.92 -8.03 15.07
N LEU A 73 11.68 -8.25 14.61
CA LEU A 73 11.35 -9.38 13.74
C LEU A 73 12.05 -9.27 12.38
N ALA A 74 12.04 -8.09 11.77
CA ALA A 74 12.72 -7.85 10.50
C ALA A 74 14.24 -8.07 10.60
N GLU A 75 14.87 -7.60 11.67
CA GLU A 75 16.30 -7.83 11.94
C GLU A 75 16.61 -9.32 12.13
N ARG A 76 15.75 -10.05 12.83
CA ARG A 76 15.89 -11.49 13.03
C ARG A 76 15.74 -12.27 11.73
N GLU A 77 14.76 -11.91 10.90
CA GLU A 77 14.57 -12.50 9.57
C GLU A 77 15.77 -12.21 8.67
N HIS A 78 16.29 -10.99 8.69
CA HIS A 78 17.49 -10.59 7.94
C HIS A 78 18.72 -11.39 8.37
N THR A 79 18.90 -11.63 9.68
CA THR A 79 20.00 -12.43 10.22
C THR A 79 19.93 -13.90 9.83
N LEU A 80 18.72 -14.44 9.65
CA LEU A 80 18.50 -15.84 9.24
C LEU A 80 18.61 -16.05 7.73
N GLN A 81 18.71 -14.97 6.96
CA GLN A 81 18.73 -15.04 5.51
C GLN A 81 20.10 -15.53 5.02
N ASP A 82 20.11 -16.45 4.06
CA ASP A 82 21.35 -16.97 3.47
C ASP A 82 22.16 -15.79 2.85
N PRO A 83 23.40 -15.55 3.30
CA PRO A 83 24.21 -14.44 2.81
C PRO A 83 24.41 -14.48 1.28
N ALA A 84 24.39 -15.66 0.65
CA ALA A 84 24.53 -15.80 -0.79
C ALA A 84 23.24 -15.40 -1.55
N GLU A 85 22.06 -15.67 -1.00
CA GLU A 85 20.79 -15.18 -1.52
C GLU A 85 20.73 -13.65 -1.42
N HIS A 86 21.10 -13.10 -0.26
CA HIS A 86 21.09 -11.66 -0.01
C HIS A 86 22.04 -10.91 -0.95
N ALA A 87 23.26 -11.42 -1.17
CA ALA A 87 24.19 -10.85 -2.13
C ALA A 87 23.64 -10.86 -3.57
N ARG A 88 22.98 -11.95 -3.99
CA ARG A 88 22.32 -12.03 -5.30
C ARG A 88 21.17 -11.05 -5.45
N GLN A 89 20.40 -10.80 -4.38
CA GLN A 89 19.32 -9.81 -4.40
C GLN A 89 19.86 -8.39 -4.53
N GLN A 90 20.92 -8.04 -3.79
CA GLN A 90 21.58 -6.74 -3.93
C GLN A 90 22.12 -6.53 -5.35
N GLU A 91 22.72 -7.56 -5.94
CA GLU A 91 23.23 -7.50 -7.31
C GLU A 91 22.09 -7.21 -8.32
N ARG A 92 20.94 -7.86 -8.16
CA ARG A 92 19.75 -7.61 -9.01
C ARG A 92 19.21 -6.20 -8.84
N GLN A 93 19.19 -5.67 -7.61
CA GLN A 93 18.75 -4.31 -7.34
C GLN A 93 19.67 -3.27 -7.99
N ARG A 94 20.98 -3.48 -7.91
CA ARG A 94 21.96 -2.63 -8.59
C ARG A 94 21.80 -2.70 -10.11
N ALA A 95 21.64 -3.90 -10.67
CA ALA A 95 21.39 -4.06 -12.09
C ALA A 95 20.11 -3.34 -12.55
N ALA A 96 19.04 -3.42 -11.77
CA ALA A 96 17.81 -2.68 -12.05
C ALA A 96 18.02 -1.16 -12.01
N ALA A 97 18.78 -0.65 -11.03
CA ALA A 97 19.09 0.78 -10.95
C ALA A 97 19.88 1.27 -12.18
N TYR A 98 20.85 0.49 -12.66
CA TYR A 98 21.59 0.83 -13.88
C TYR A 98 20.70 0.78 -15.13
N ALA A 99 19.83 -0.22 -15.25
CA ALA A 99 18.87 -0.32 -16.34
C ALA A 99 17.92 0.89 -16.39
N THR A 100 17.52 1.46 -15.23
CA THR A 100 16.72 2.71 -15.22
C THR A 100 17.46 3.91 -15.79
N LEU A 101 18.79 3.90 -15.75
CA LEU A 101 19.65 4.92 -16.36
C LEU A 101 19.96 4.61 -17.84
N GLY A 102 19.47 3.48 -18.38
CA GLY A 102 19.80 3.01 -19.73
C GLY A 102 21.24 2.52 -19.86
N ILE A 103 21.89 2.17 -18.75
CA ILE A 103 23.27 1.73 -18.69
C ILE A 103 23.27 0.23 -18.40
N ASP A 104 24.08 -0.52 -19.13
CA ASP A 104 24.27 -1.95 -18.85
C ASP A 104 25.05 -2.12 -17.53
N TYR A 105 24.53 -2.96 -16.66
CA TYR A 105 25.16 -3.22 -15.37
C TYR A 105 26.37 -4.17 -15.53
N PRO A 106 27.57 -3.76 -15.10
CA PRO A 106 28.76 -4.58 -15.21
C PRO A 106 28.75 -5.68 -14.14
N TYR A 107 28.25 -6.86 -14.52
CA TYR A 107 28.31 -8.04 -13.67
C TYR A 107 29.77 -8.43 -13.43
N THR A 108 30.30 -8.18 -12.24
CA THR A 108 31.73 -8.40 -11.89
C THR A 108 31.96 -9.60 -10.96
N TYR A 109 31.06 -10.58 -10.98
CA TYR A 109 31.23 -11.81 -10.19
C TYR A 109 32.17 -12.82 -10.88
N PRO A 110 32.89 -13.67 -10.13
CA PRO A 110 33.74 -14.72 -10.69
C PRO A 110 32.93 -15.68 -11.59
N GLY A 111 33.33 -15.82 -12.85
CA GLY A 111 32.63 -16.65 -13.84
C GLY A 111 31.50 -15.94 -14.60
N ALA A 112 31.40 -14.61 -14.50
CA ALA A 112 30.47 -13.84 -15.33
C ALA A 112 30.72 -14.10 -16.83
N PRO A 113 29.65 -14.14 -17.66
CA PRO A 113 29.76 -14.41 -19.09
C PRO A 113 30.44 -13.28 -19.87
N PHE A 114 30.60 -12.10 -19.27
CA PHE A 114 31.20 -10.92 -19.89
C PHE A 114 32.35 -10.40 -19.03
N PRO A 115 33.50 -10.07 -19.63
CA PRO A 115 34.63 -9.53 -18.92
C PRO A 115 34.38 -8.05 -18.56
N ALA A 116 34.99 -7.54 -17.48
CA ALA A 116 34.75 -6.18 -16.98
C ALA A 116 35.07 -5.09 -18.01
N GLU A 117 35.97 -5.38 -18.96
CA GLU A 117 36.33 -4.51 -20.06
C GLU A 117 35.19 -4.31 -21.08
N ALA A 118 34.26 -5.27 -21.20
CA ALA A 118 33.15 -5.20 -22.16
C ALA A 118 32.14 -4.08 -21.83
N PHE A 119 32.13 -3.61 -20.58
CA PHE A 119 31.25 -2.54 -20.11
C PHE A 119 31.96 -1.18 -20.05
N ARG A 120 33.22 -1.10 -20.49
CA ARG A 120 33.91 0.19 -20.60
C ARG A 120 33.38 0.92 -21.84
N THR A 121 32.66 2.00 -21.62
CA THR A 121 32.36 2.96 -22.68
C THR A 121 33.68 3.51 -23.22
N SER A 122 33.98 3.26 -24.50
CA SER A 122 35.08 3.94 -25.20
C SER A 122 34.75 5.43 -25.21
N ALA A 123 35.58 6.24 -24.56
CA ALA A 123 35.53 7.69 -24.63
C ALA A 123 35.90 8.19 -26.03
#